data_AF-A0A1L8TLQ8-F1
#
_entry.id   AF-A0A1L8TLQ8-F1
#
_cell.length_a   1.000
_cell.length_b   1.000
_cell.length_c   1.000
_cell.angle_alpha   90.00
_cell.angle_beta   90.00
_cell.angle_gamma   90.00
#
_symmetry.space_group_name_H-M   'P 1'
#
loop_
_entity.id
_entity.type
_entity.pdbx_description
1 polymer ?
#
loop_
_entity_poly.entity_id
_entity_poly.type
_entity_poly.pdbx_seq_one_letter_code
_entity_poly.pdbx_strand_id
1 'polypeptide(L)'
;MEMKNVVANPMELRDAVRCEKKNISLTGGFAKMMQTLSKGQKADNHEFSEKIEMPTFMKLALDPKTINTLMTTYQVAMKEDDQGIELEYMKV
;
A
#
# COMPACT_ATOMS: atom_id res chain seq x y z
N MET A 1 8.51 19.07 -9.88
CA MET A 1 7.27 18.45 -9.38
C MET A 1 7.38 16.96 -9.61
N GLU A 2 7.72 16.15 -8.60
CA GLU A 2 7.64 14.70 -8.76
C GLU A 2 6.16 14.33 -8.94
N MET A 3 5.81 13.76 -10.09
CA MET A 3 4.45 13.31 -10.36
C MET A 3 4.10 12.20 -9.36
N LYS A 4 3.17 12.50 -8.45
CA LYS A 4 2.62 11.50 -7.52
C LYS A 4 1.90 10.45 -8.35
N ASN A 5 2.22 9.17 -8.15
CA ASN A 5 1.53 8.09 -8.84
C ASN A 5 0.20 7.88 -8.13
N VAL A 6 -0.85 8.45 -8.70
CA VAL A 6 -2.20 8.30 -8.19
C VAL A 6 -2.67 6.88 -8.49
N VAL A 7 -3.06 6.15 -7.45
CA VAL A 7 -3.52 4.77 -7.52
C VAL A 7 -4.92 4.72 -6.93
N ALA A 8 -5.87 4.20 -7.71
CA ALA A 8 -7.27 4.08 -7.34
C ALA A 8 -7.72 2.63 -7.16
N ASN A 9 -6.87 1.66 -7.52
CA ASN A 9 -7.20 0.24 -7.43
C ASN A 9 -5.98 -0.68 -7.15
N PRO A 10 -6.20 -1.95 -6.78
CA PRO A 10 -5.11 -2.89 -6.50
C PRO A 10 -4.20 -3.25 -7.69
N MET A 11 -4.70 -3.21 -8.93
CA MET A 11 -3.88 -3.50 -10.11
C MET A 11 -2.89 -2.37 -10.39
N GLU A 12 -3.32 -1.13 -10.24
CA GLU A 12 -2.47 0.06 -10.31
C GLU A 12 -1.46 0.08 -9.16
N LEU A 13 -1.87 -0.36 -7.95
CA LEU A 13 -0.94 -0.51 -6.84
C LEU A 13 0.14 -1.55 -7.15
N ARG A 14 -0.24 -2.70 -7.71
CA ARG A 14 0.71 -3.73 -8.13
C ARG A 14 1.73 -3.17 -9.11
N ASP A 15 1.26 -2.47 -10.14
CA ASP A 15 2.12 -1.90 -11.17
C ASP A 15 3.09 -0.87 -10.56
N ALA A 16 2.57 0.04 -9.74
CA ALA A 16 3.37 1.05 -9.06
C ALA A 16 4.45 0.45 -8.16
N VAL A 17 4.13 -0.61 -7.41
CA VAL A 17 5.09 -1.33 -6.55
C VAL A 17 6.14 -2.07 -7.39
N ARG A 18 5.73 -2.74 -8.48
CA ARG A 18 6.67 -3.43 -9.39
C ARG A 18 7.60 -2.48 -10.13
N CYS A 19 7.12 -1.28 -10.44
CA CYS A 19 7.93 -0.21 -11.01
C CYS A 19 8.70 0.60 -9.96
N GLU A 20 8.69 0.19 -8.70
CA GLU A 20 9.40 0.84 -7.59
C GLU A 20 9.14 2.36 -7.53
N LYS A 21 7.88 2.76 -7.78
CA LYS A 21 7.48 4.17 -7.75
C LYS A 21 7.73 4.73 -6.36
N LYS A 22 8.44 5.85 -6.28
CA LYS A 22 8.87 6.44 -5.00
C LYS A 22 7.73 6.99 -4.14
N ASN A 23 6.75 7.60 -4.81
CA ASN A 23 5.61 8.25 -4.18
C ASN A 23 4.33 7.71 -4.82
N ILE A 24 3.52 6.99 -4.04
CA ILE A 24 2.24 6.43 -4.47
C ILE A 24 1.14 7.07 -3.62
N SER A 25 0.17 7.72 -4.25
CA SER A 25 -0.98 8.31 -3.57
C SER A 25 -2.21 7.45 -3.82
N LEU A 26 -2.69 6.77 -2.78
CA LEU A 26 -3.95 6.04 -2.83
C LEU A 26 -5.11 7.02 -2.74
N THR A 27 -6.10 6.87 -3.61
CA THR A 27 -7.25 7.78 -3.68
C THR A 27 -8.60 7.07 -3.61
N GLY A 28 -9.65 7.85 -3.34
CA GLY A 28 -11.04 7.40 -3.40
C GLY A 28 -11.39 6.29 -2.40
N GLY A 29 -12.27 5.38 -2.82
CA GLY A 29 -12.71 4.25 -1.99
C GLY A 29 -11.59 3.27 -1.65
N PHE A 30 -10.55 3.19 -2.47
CA PHE A 30 -9.41 2.29 -2.25
C PHE A 30 -8.52 2.75 -1.09
N ALA A 31 -8.32 4.07 -0.94
CA ALA A 31 -7.62 4.62 0.22
C ALA A 31 -8.32 4.24 1.53
N LYS A 32 -9.65 4.38 1.60
CA LYS A 32 -10.44 3.99 2.79
C LYS A 32 -10.33 2.50 3.11
N MET A 33 -10.26 1.63 2.11
CA MET A 33 -10.05 0.19 2.32
C MET A 33 -8.65 -0.12 2.87
N MET A 34 -7.63 0.58 2.37
CA MET A 34 -6.24 0.41 2.80
C MET A 34 -5.97 0.99 4.19
N GLN A 35 -6.79 1.93 4.69
CA GLN A 35 -6.66 2.49 6.05
C GLN A 35 -6.83 1.39 7.12
N THR A 36 -7.76 0.46 6.92
CA THR A 36 -7.96 -0.69 7.81
C THR A 36 -6.71 -1.58 7.88
N LEU A 37 -6.01 -1.73 6.77
CA LEU A 37 -4.79 -2.54 6.67
C LEU A 37 -3.58 -1.83 7.29
N SER A 38 -3.49 -0.51 7.11
CA SER A 38 -2.42 0.32 7.69
C SER A 38 -2.47 0.38 9.22
N LYS A 39 -3.66 0.34 9.83
CA LYS A 39 -3.80 0.24 11.30
C LYS A 39 -3.21 -1.05 11.87
N GLY A 40 -3.12 -2.11 11.05
CA GLY A 40 -2.45 -3.35 11.41
C GLY A 40 -0.92 -3.23 11.44
N GLN A 41 -0.30 -2.53 10.47
CA GLN A 41 1.16 -2.48 10.29
C GLN A 41 1.97 -1.98 11.51
N LYS A 42 1.34 -1.35 12.51
CA LYS A 42 2.02 -0.94 13.75
C LYS A 42 2.28 -2.11 14.73
N ALA A 43 1.72 -3.29 14.49
CA ALA A 43 1.98 -4.48 15.28
C ALA A 43 2.99 -5.37 14.55
N ASP A 44 4.24 -5.40 15.02
CA ASP A 44 5.25 -6.44 14.73
C ASP A 44 5.42 -6.95 13.27
N ASN A 45 6.45 -6.39 12.60
CA ASN A 45 6.83 -6.57 11.19
C ASN A 45 7.22 -7.99 10.73
N HIS A 46 6.99 -9.06 11.49
CA HIS A 46 7.53 -10.40 11.14
C HIS A 46 6.49 -11.50 10.84
N GLU A 47 5.22 -11.33 11.18
CA GLU A 47 4.15 -12.34 10.94
C GLU A 47 3.00 -11.82 10.04
N PHE A 48 3.22 -10.69 9.38
CA PHE A 48 2.13 -9.90 8.77
C PHE A 48 1.59 -10.44 7.44
N SER A 49 2.30 -11.35 6.77
CA SER A 49 1.86 -11.87 5.46
C SER A 49 0.73 -12.91 5.55
N GLU A 50 0.60 -13.60 6.68
CA GLU A 50 -0.40 -14.68 6.85
C GLU A 50 -1.59 -14.26 7.72
N LYS A 51 -1.45 -13.23 8.57
CA LYS A 51 -2.47 -12.83 9.56
C LYS A 51 -3.30 -11.59 9.20
N ILE A 52 -2.92 -10.81 8.18
CA ILE A 52 -3.84 -9.81 7.63
C ILE A 52 -4.86 -10.51 6.73
N GLU A 53 -6.13 -10.46 7.12
CA GLU A 53 -7.24 -10.74 6.21
C GLU A 53 -7.35 -9.64 5.16
N MET A 54 -6.49 -9.72 4.13
CA MET A 54 -6.65 -8.89 2.94
C MET A 54 -7.93 -9.32 2.22
N PRO A 55 -8.74 -8.37 1.74
CA PRO A 55 -9.89 -8.70 0.90
C PRO A 55 -9.47 -9.56 -0.29
N THR A 56 -10.31 -10.53 -0.68
CA THR A 56 -10.01 -11.48 -1.76
C THR A 56 -9.57 -10.79 -3.05
N PHE A 57 -10.19 -9.65 -3.39
CA PHE A 57 -9.83 -8.90 -4.60
C PHE A 57 -8.40 -8.30 -4.55
N MET A 58 -7.89 -7.94 -3.36
CA MET A 58 -6.50 -7.52 -3.21
C MET A 58 -5.55 -8.72 -3.34
N LYS A 59 -5.88 -9.87 -2.74
CA LYS A 59 -5.08 -11.10 -2.88
C LYS A 59 -4.98 -11.59 -4.33
N LEU A 60 -6.04 -11.39 -5.12
CA LEU A 60 -6.05 -11.72 -6.54
C LEU A 60 -5.23 -10.73 -7.38
N ALA A 61 -5.21 -9.46 -7.00
CA ALA A 61 -4.54 -8.42 -7.76
C ALA A 61 -3.06 -8.23 -7.37
N LEU A 62 -2.72 -8.44 -6.10
CA LEU A 62 -1.37 -8.33 -5.53
C LEU A 62 -0.82 -9.74 -5.33
N ASP A 63 0.16 -10.12 -6.15
CA ASP A 63 0.86 -11.38 -5.94
C ASP A 63 1.70 -11.32 -4.64
N PRO A 64 2.07 -12.47 -4.05
CA PRO A 64 2.79 -12.53 -2.77
C PRO A 64 4.08 -11.71 -2.75
N LYS A 65 4.78 -11.61 -3.89
CA LYS A 65 6.03 -10.83 -4.00
C LYS A 65 5.72 -9.34 -3.93
N THR A 66 4.69 -8.88 -4.63
CA THR A 66 4.22 -7.49 -4.57
C THR A 66 3.78 -7.11 -3.16
N ILE A 67 3.03 -7.99 -2.47
CA ILE A 67 2.62 -7.75 -1.07
C ILE A 67 3.85 -7.61 -0.17
N ASN A 68 4.82 -8.52 -0.29
CA ASN A 68 6.03 -8.47 0.50
C ASN A 68 6.83 -7.17 0.28
N THR A 69 6.98 -6.73 -0.98
CA THR A 69 7.62 -5.45 -1.30
C THR A 69 6.85 -4.26 -0.74
N LEU A 70 5.52 -4.25 -0.84
CA LEU A 70 4.69 -3.21 -0.27
C LEU A 70 4.86 -3.10 1.26
N MET A 71 4.97 -4.23 1.96
CA MET A 71 5.12 -4.25 3.43
C MET A 71 6.53 -3.92 3.91
N THR A 72 7.56 -4.30 3.16
CA THR A 72 8.96 -4.14 3.57
C THR A 72 9.58 -2.85 3.08
N THR A 73 9.15 -2.36 1.92
CA THR A 73 9.81 -1.26 1.19
C THR A 73 8.98 0.01 1.15
N TYR A 74 7.71 -0.03 1.55
CA TYR A 74 6.85 1.15 1.57
C TYR A 74 6.30 1.39 2.97
N GLN A 75 6.36 2.65 3.42
CA GLN A 75 5.70 3.09 4.65
C GLN A 75 4.46 3.89 4.31
N VAL A 76 3.42 3.68 5.12
CA VAL A 76 2.19 4.48 5.03
C VAL A 76 2.43 5.84 5.68
N ALA A 77 2.55 6.86 4.84
CA ALA A 77 2.42 8.27 5.21
C ALA A 77 0.93 8.63 5.20
N MET A 78 0.26 8.48 6.35
CA MET A 78 -1.11 8.98 6.51
C MET A 78 -1.09 10.50 6.46
N LYS A 79 -1.90 11.11 5.58
CA LYS A 79 -2.25 12.52 5.71
C LYS A 79 -3.34 12.67 6.77
N GLU A 80 -3.18 13.66 7.64
CA GLU A 80 -4.12 13.95 8.74
C GLU A 80 -5.51 14.36 8.23
N ASP A 81 -5.61 14.83 6.99
CA ASP A 81 -6.87 15.04 6.30
C ASP A 81 -7.33 13.75 5.61
N ASP A 82 -8.60 13.38 5.86
CA ASP A 82 -9.38 12.21 5.42
C ASP A 82 -9.37 11.86 3.90
N GLN A 83 -8.46 12.44 3.11
CA GLN A 83 -8.44 12.46 1.66
C GLN A 83 -7.43 11.52 0.98
N GLY A 84 -6.50 10.87 1.69
CA GLY A 84 -5.62 9.90 1.02
C GLY A 84 -4.57 9.24 1.90
N ILE A 85 -4.23 8.00 1.55
CA ILE A 85 -3.04 7.32 2.04
C ILE A 85 -1.93 7.59 1.04
N GLU A 86 -0.80 8.11 1.49
CA GLU A 86 0.43 8.14 0.69
C GLU A 86 1.33 6.98 1.13
N LEU A 87 1.92 6.28 0.16
CA LEU A 87 2.94 5.28 0.38
C LEU A 87 4.26 5.88 -0.10
N GLU A 88 5.20 5.98 0.84
CA GLU A 88 6.54 6.47 0.57
C GLU A 88 7.50 5.29 0.51
N TYR A 89 8.32 5.27 -0.54
CA TYR A 89 9.33 4.25 -0.75
C TYR A 89 10.51 4.45 0.19
N MET A 90 10.76 3.45 1.04
CA MET A 90 11.69 3.44 2.16
C MET A 90 12.94 2.62 1.88
N LYS A 91 13.38 2.43 0.63
CA LYS A 91 14.64 1.72 0.38
C LYS A 91 15.78 2.41 1.13
N VAL A 92 16.29 1.69 2.14
CA VAL A 92 17.65 1.74 2.63
C VAL A 92 18.48 0.79 1.77
#